data_AF-A0A6G0XA75-F1
#
_entry.id   AF-A0A6G0XA75-F1
#
_cell.length_a   1.000
_cell.length_b   1.000
_cell.length_c   1.000
_cell.angle_alpha   90.00
_cell.angle_beta   90.00
_cell.angle_gamma   90.00
#
_symmetry.space_group_name_H-M   'P 1'
#
loop_
_entity.id
_entity.type
_entity.pdbx_description
1 polymer ?
#
loop_
_entity_poly.entity_id
_entity_poly.type
_entity_poly.pdbx_seq_one_letter_code
_entity_poly.pdbx_strand_id
1 'polypeptide(L)'
;MALKALAVFGVLLASQCTAQDSTQPPVLPQALSSLVTSYKPLIASLASTALPATVGNCSAVDNPPKPCTNIGNLFANSTSLYNIEARWISGLNSLSVDTLQLTADANGSITLDAAVTFKSLPLSLKVEACLPKVGCTKVADDTATCCGSNKTISVTITATCSETFPYLQNLTISKAKILPSLGIVLNLMGTPTNVFDATNTIESALKTQGTSLLASQGSSLVNDQLKNLYGSRIFCTEDAQKKWLAANPPASTEPAATAVPKATTPASSGSIVSLPAFALLLVIAAMPLI
;
A
#
# COMPACT_ATOMS: atom_id res chain seq x y z
N MET A 1 3.29 14.91 19.15
CA MET A 1 2.39 16.09 19.27
C MET A 1 1.65 16.27 17.95
N ALA A 2 0.36 16.58 18.04
CA ALA A 2 -0.56 16.99 16.97
C ALA A 2 -1.02 15.90 15.96
N LEU A 3 -1.86 14.99 16.48
CA LEU A 3 -2.97 14.40 15.73
C LEU A 3 -3.98 15.52 15.41
N LYS A 4 -3.82 16.22 14.28
CA LYS A 4 -4.80 17.20 13.78
C LYS A 4 -4.78 17.26 12.25
N ALA A 5 -5.61 16.44 11.61
CA ALA A 5 -6.33 16.75 10.37
C ALA A 5 -7.15 15.51 9.97
N LEU A 6 -8.27 15.31 10.64
CA LEU A 6 -9.30 14.36 10.20
C LEU A 6 -10.60 15.15 10.12
N ALA A 7 -10.79 15.84 9.00
CA ALA A 7 -12.03 16.53 8.71
C ALA A 7 -12.21 16.70 7.19
N VAL A 8 -13.35 16.16 6.73
CA VAL A 8 -14.10 16.54 5.52
C VAL A 8 -13.59 16.02 4.18
N PHE A 9 -14.11 14.85 3.78
CA PHE A 9 -14.69 14.69 2.45
C PHE A 9 -15.96 13.83 2.55
N GLY A 10 -17.10 14.51 2.74
CA GLY A 10 -18.40 13.94 2.47
C GLY A 10 -18.66 14.02 0.97
N VAL A 11 -18.47 12.90 0.26
CA VAL A 11 -18.96 12.74 -1.11
C VAL A 11 -20.07 11.70 -1.06
N LEU A 12 -21.30 12.18 -1.23
CA LEU A 12 -22.45 11.34 -1.56
C LEU A 12 -22.21 10.74 -2.95
N LEU A 13 -21.80 9.47 -3.00
CA LEU A 13 -22.01 8.62 -4.16
C LEU A 13 -23.01 7.54 -3.78
N ALA A 14 -24.29 7.89 -3.96
CA ALA A 14 -25.35 6.91 -4.12
C ALA A 14 -25.18 6.29 -5.51
N SER A 15 -24.48 5.16 -5.58
CA SER A 15 -24.33 4.39 -6.81
C SER A 15 -24.41 2.92 -6.45
N GLN A 16 -25.61 2.38 -6.59
CA GLN A 16 -25.94 0.97 -6.86
C GLN A 16 -24.82 -0.04 -6.53
N CYS A 17 -24.48 -0.18 -5.25
CA CYS A 17 -24.15 -1.52 -4.78
C CYS A 17 -25.46 -2.27 -4.93
N THR A 18 -25.53 -3.18 -5.90
CA THR A 18 -26.39 -4.35 -5.74
C THR A 18 -26.10 -4.83 -4.32
N ALA A 19 -27.08 -4.67 -3.44
CA ALA A 19 -27.00 -5.19 -2.09
C ALA A 19 -26.75 -6.69 -2.29
N GLN A 20 -25.49 -7.10 -2.19
CA GLN A 20 -25.15 -8.49 -2.10
C GLN A 20 -25.86 -8.91 -0.83
N ASP A 21 -26.92 -9.68 -1.02
CA ASP A 21 -27.82 -10.11 0.04
C ASP A 21 -26.94 -10.53 1.22
N SER A 22 -27.01 -9.78 2.31
CA SER A 22 -26.07 -9.85 3.45
C SER A 22 -26.12 -11.19 4.19
N THR A 23 -26.81 -12.17 3.62
CA THR A 23 -27.03 -13.53 4.08
C THR A 23 -26.01 -14.52 3.52
N GLN A 24 -25.33 -14.21 2.40
CA GLN A 24 -24.38 -15.13 1.79
C GLN A 24 -22.91 -14.78 2.13
N PRO A 25 -22.17 -15.68 2.82
CA PRO A 25 -20.74 -15.49 3.06
C PRO A 25 -19.97 -15.34 1.74
N PRO A 26 -19.05 -14.38 1.62
CA PRO A 26 -18.43 -14.01 0.34
C PRO A 26 -17.34 -15.01 -0.08
N VAL A 27 -17.05 -15.03 -1.39
CA VAL A 27 -15.80 -15.59 -1.90
C VAL A 27 -14.74 -14.49 -1.84
N LEU A 28 -13.77 -14.64 -0.94
CA LEU A 28 -12.87 -13.57 -0.53
C LEU A 28 -12.05 -12.98 -1.69
N PRO A 29 -11.44 -13.78 -2.59
CA PRO A 29 -10.70 -13.22 -3.72
C PRO A 29 -11.54 -12.33 -4.64
N GLN A 30 -12.77 -12.74 -4.96
CA GLN A 30 -13.69 -11.98 -5.81
C GLN A 30 -14.11 -10.69 -5.12
N ALA A 31 -14.45 -10.77 -3.84
CA ALA A 31 -14.82 -9.61 -3.03
C ALA A 31 -13.67 -8.60 -2.94
N LEU A 32 -12.45 -9.07 -2.69
CA LEU A 32 -11.23 -8.24 -2.66
C LEU A 32 -10.92 -7.64 -4.02
N SER A 33 -11.03 -8.39 -5.11
CA SER A 33 -10.78 -7.90 -6.47
C SER A 33 -11.75 -6.77 -6.85
N SER A 34 -13.03 -6.95 -6.53
CA SER A 34 -14.05 -5.92 -6.73
C SER A 34 -13.71 -4.67 -5.92
N LEU A 35 -13.35 -4.84 -4.65
CA LEU A 35 -13.02 -3.76 -3.74
C LEU A 35 -11.78 -2.97 -4.20
N VAL A 36 -10.70 -3.65 -4.56
CA VAL A 36 -9.49 -3.03 -5.11
C VAL A 36 -9.81 -2.21 -6.36
N THR A 37 -10.65 -2.74 -7.24
CA THR A 37 -11.05 -2.08 -8.49
C THR A 37 -11.88 -0.83 -8.20
N SER A 38 -12.90 -0.92 -7.34
CA SER A 38 -13.77 0.20 -6.98
C SER A 38 -13.02 1.31 -6.24
N TYR A 39 -12.05 0.96 -5.40
CA TYR A 39 -11.34 1.91 -4.55
C TYR A 39 -10.00 2.38 -5.11
N LYS A 40 -9.55 1.88 -6.26
CA LYS A 40 -8.28 2.29 -6.90
C LYS A 40 -8.10 3.83 -6.97
N PRO A 41 -9.09 4.64 -7.39
CA PRO A 41 -8.92 6.10 -7.45
C PRO A 41 -8.74 6.74 -6.07
N LEU A 42 -9.45 6.21 -5.06
CA LEU A 42 -9.37 6.70 -3.69
C LEU A 42 -8.04 6.31 -3.04
N ILE A 43 -7.55 5.09 -3.29
CA ILE A 43 -6.23 4.64 -2.83
C ILE A 43 -5.13 5.52 -3.43
N ALA A 44 -5.22 5.85 -4.72
CA ALA A 44 -4.26 6.74 -5.38
C ALA A 44 -4.29 8.17 -4.80
N SER A 45 -5.49 8.72 -4.58
CA SER A 45 -5.66 10.04 -3.95
C SER A 45 -5.12 10.05 -2.53
N LEU A 46 -5.39 9.00 -1.75
CA LEU A 46 -4.93 8.92 -0.38
C LEU A 46 -3.41 8.73 -0.28
N ALA A 47 -2.82 7.89 -1.13
CA ALA A 47 -1.37 7.71 -1.16
C ALA A 47 -0.63 9.02 -1.50
N SER A 48 -1.14 9.81 -2.45
CA SER A 48 -0.52 11.11 -2.77
C SER A 48 -0.66 12.18 -1.68
N THR A 49 -1.67 12.07 -0.80
CA THR A 49 -1.95 13.06 0.25
C THR A 49 -1.45 12.66 1.64
N ALA A 50 -1.35 11.36 1.93
CA ALA A 50 -0.89 10.84 3.22
C ALA A 50 0.63 10.75 3.31
N LEU A 51 1.34 10.62 2.18
CA LEU A 51 2.79 10.57 2.16
C LEU A 51 3.39 11.96 2.42
N PRO A 52 4.41 12.09 3.31
CA PRO A 52 5.15 13.33 3.43
C PRO A 52 5.86 13.65 2.11
N ALA A 53 6.23 14.91 1.89
CA ALA A 53 7.05 15.24 0.72
C ALA A 53 8.44 14.60 0.82
N THR A 54 9.00 14.54 2.04
CA THR A 54 10.36 14.05 2.30
C THR A 54 10.40 13.15 3.53
N VAL A 55 11.26 12.13 3.50
CA VAL A 55 11.62 11.29 4.66
C VAL A 55 13.14 11.23 4.78
N GLY A 56 13.65 11.28 6.02
CA GLY A 56 15.08 11.13 6.31
C GLY A 56 15.54 12.16 7.33
N ASN A 57 16.79 12.62 7.21
CA ASN A 57 17.38 13.61 8.10
C ASN A 57 16.84 15.00 7.74
N CYS A 58 15.77 15.40 8.42
CA CYS A 58 15.11 16.68 8.18
C CYS A 58 15.93 17.91 8.64
N SER A 59 17.04 17.66 9.32
CA SER A 59 17.98 18.69 9.79
C SER A 59 19.27 18.72 8.97
N ALA A 60 19.32 18.00 7.84
CA ALA A 60 20.44 18.06 6.92
C ALA A 60 20.64 19.50 6.40
N VAL A 61 21.91 19.87 6.17
CA VAL A 61 22.34 21.22 5.78
C VAL A 61 21.65 21.69 4.49
N ASP A 62 21.29 20.76 3.61
CA ASP A 62 20.70 21.05 2.31
C ASP A 62 19.21 21.44 2.37
N ASN A 63 18.63 21.59 3.57
CA ASN A 63 17.24 21.99 3.80
C ASN A 63 16.22 21.11 3.04
N PRO A 64 15.95 19.88 3.51
CA PRO A 64 15.02 18.97 2.84
C PRO A 64 13.64 19.61 2.58
N PRO A 65 13.00 19.33 1.43
CA PRO A 65 11.66 19.85 1.13
C PRO A 65 10.63 19.47 2.19
N LYS A 66 9.70 20.38 2.51
CA LYS A 66 8.65 20.16 3.51
C LYS A 66 7.32 19.72 2.87
N PRO A 67 6.45 18.96 3.58
CA PRO A 67 6.64 18.40 4.91
C PRO A 67 7.68 17.26 4.93
N CYS A 68 8.52 17.24 5.96
CA CYS A 68 9.60 16.27 6.13
C CYS A 68 9.40 15.46 7.42
N THR A 69 9.39 14.13 7.31
CA THR A 69 9.34 13.22 8.46
C THR A 69 10.76 12.82 8.85
N ASN A 70 11.17 13.22 10.06
CA ASN A 70 12.54 13.02 10.52
C ASN A 70 12.74 11.61 11.05
N ILE A 71 13.57 10.82 10.37
CA ILE A 71 13.97 9.46 10.80
C ILE A 71 15.50 9.31 10.92
N GLY A 72 16.25 10.42 10.81
CA GLY A 72 17.71 10.38 10.68
C GLY A 72 18.16 10.04 9.27
N ASN A 73 19.45 9.79 9.06
CA ASN A 73 19.98 9.44 7.75
C ASN A 73 19.36 8.10 7.28
N LEU A 74 18.91 8.05 6.02
CA LEU A 74 18.39 6.84 5.39
C LEU A 74 19.45 5.74 5.29
N PHE A 75 20.70 6.16 5.13
CA PHE A 75 21.87 5.28 5.15
C PHE A 75 23.08 6.09 5.60
N ALA A 76 23.93 5.49 6.43
CA ALA A 76 25.22 6.05 6.79
C ALA A 76 26.22 4.91 6.96
N ASN A 77 27.31 4.95 6.20
CA ASN A 77 28.40 4.00 6.35
C ASN A 77 29.74 4.71 6.16
N SER A 78 30.66 4.47 7.08
CA SER A 78 31.98 5.08 7.08
C SER A 78 33.05 4.00 7.18
N THR A 79 34.07 4.12 6.33
CA THR A 79 35.26 3.28 6.33
C THR A 79 36.51 4.17 6.37
N SER A 80 37.69 3.55 6.48
CA SER A 80 38.96 4.28 6.41
C SER A 80 39.21 4.95 5.05
N LEU A 81 38.48 4.56 4.01
CA LEU A 81 38.67 5.02 2.63
C LEU A 81 37.53 5.89 2.09
N TYR A 82 36.35 5.85 2.72
CA TYR A 82 35.21 6.64 2.27
C TYR A 82 34.16 6.84 3.36
N ASN A 83 33.35 7.88 3.22
CA ASN A 83 32.13 8.11 3.99
C ASN A 83 30.95 8.28 3.03
N ILE A 84 29.86 7.54 3.25
CA ILE A 84 28.64 7.62 2.43
C ILE A 84 27.45 7.86 3.35
N GLU A 85 26.69 8.92 3.08
CA GLU A 85 25.47 9.26 3.80
C GLU A 85 24.35 9.53 2.79
N ALA A 86 23.31 8.70 2.78
CA ALA A 86 22.03 9.05 2.17
C ALA A 86 21.20 9.76 3.25
N ARG A 87 21.01 11.06 3.11
CA ARG A 87 20.43 11.89 4.18
C ARG A 87 18.92 11.83 4.16
N TRP A 88 18.31 12.09 3.01
CA TRP A 88 16.85 12.13 2.86
C TRP A 88 16.47 11.88 1.40
N ILE A 89 15.22 11.44 1.19
CA ILE A 89 14.60 11.28 -0.13
C ILE A 89 13.32 12.10 -0.17
N SER A 90 13.11 12.85 -1.26
CA SER A 90 11.93 13.70 -1.45
C SER A 90 11.10 13.27 -2.66
N GLY A 91 9.97 13.94 -2.87
CA GLY A 91 9.02 13.69 -3.96
C GLY A 91 8.12 12.48 -3.74
N LEU A 92 8.03 11.96 -2.51
CA LEU A 92 7.17 10.81 -2.18
C LEU A 92 5.68 11.13 -2.37
N ASN A 93 5.28 12.39 -2.16
CA ASN A 93 3.93 12.89 -2.44
C ASN A 93 3.61 13.05 -3.94
N SER A 94 4.57 12.83 -4.83
CA SER A 94 4.36 12.82 -6.29
C SER A 94 4.02 11.44 -6.85
N LEU A 95 3.64 10.51 -5.97
CA LEU A 95 3.23 9.17 -6.30
C LEU A 95 1.93 9.16 -7.13
N SER A 96 1.95 8.43 -8.24
CA SER A 96 0.77 7.98 -8.99
C SER A 96 0.66 6.47 -8.93
N VAL A 97 -0.55 5.94 -8.84
CA VAL A 97 -0.81 4.50 -8.90
C VAL A 97 -1.12 4.12 -10.34
N ASP A 98 -0.21 3.40 -10.98
CA ASP A 98 -0.34 2.98 -12.38
C ASP A 98 -1.15 1.68 -12.45
N THR A 99 -0.68 0.66 -11.72
CA THR A 99 -1.30 -0.67 -11.67
C THR A 99 -1.68 -0.99 -10.23
N LEU A 100 -2.88 -1.53 -10.08
CA LEU A 100 -3.34 -2.15 -8.84
C LEU A 100 -4.34 -3.21 -9.26
N GLN A 101 -3.88 -4.45 -9.34
CA GLN A 101 -4.66 -5.57 -9.86
C GLN A 101 -4.53 -6.75 -8.91
N LEU A 102 -5.67 -7.28 -8.48
CA LEU A 102 -5.73 -8.49 -7.68
C LEU A 102 -6.19 -9.62 -8.58
N THR A 103 -5.49 -10.74 -8.52
CA THR A 103 -5.83 -11.99 -9.18
C THR A 103 -5.80 -13.11 -8.16
N ALA A 104 -6.51 -14.20 -8.44
CA ALA A 104 -6.45 -15.40 -7.62
C ALA A 104 -6.48 -16.66 -8.48
N ASP A 105 -5.82 -17.70 -7.99
CA ASP A 105 -5.82 -19.01 -8.63
C ASP A 105 -6.90 -19.94 -8.06
N ALA A 106 -7.05 -21.11 -8.69
CA ALA A 106 -8.04 -22.11 -8.28
C ALA A 106 -7.78 -22.69 -6.86
N ASN A 107 -6.58 -22.53 -6.33
CA ASN A 107 -6.20 -23.01 -5.00
C ASN A 107 -6.43 -21.96 -3.91
N GLY A 108 -6.94 -20.77 -4.26
CA GLY A 108 -7.12 -19.66 -3.33
C GLY A 108 -5.82 -18.90 -3.03
N SER A 109 -4.77 -19.05 -3.84
CA SER A 109 -3.62 -18.15 -3.80
C SER A 109 -4.02 -16.83 -4.43
N ILE A 110 -3.76 -15.73 -3.72
CA ILE A 110 -4.08 -14.37 -4.13
C ILE A 110 -2.79 -13.65 -4.48
N THR A 111 -2.77 -13.00 -5.65
CA THR A 111 -1.66 -12.18 -6.12
C THR A 111 -2.15 -10.75 -6.34
N LEU A 112 -1.50 -9.79 -5.69
CA LEU A 112 -1.72 -8.36 -5.87
C LEU A 112 -0.51 -7.76 -6.59
N ASP A 113 -0.71 -7.36 -7.83
CA ASP A 113 0.27 -6.59 -8.60
C ASP A 113 0.00 -5.10 -8.42
N ALA A 114 0.98 -4.38 -7.88
CA ALA A 114 0.93 -2.95 -7.72
C ALA A 114 2.12 -2.31 -8.44
N ALA A 115 1.87 -1.23 -9.17
CA ALA A 115 2.91 -0.39 -9.74
C ALA A 115 2.60 1.07 -9.43
N VAL A 116 3.59 1.77 -8.90
CA VAL A 116 3.51 3.18 -8.57
C VAL A 116 4.63 3.94 -9.24
N THR A 117 4.34 5.12 -9.76
CA THR A 117 5.34 5.99 -10.38
C THR A 117 5.48 7.26 -9.56
N PHE A 118 6.72 7.65 -9.31
CA PHE A 118 7.07 8.92 -8.70
C PHE A 118 7.62 9.83 -9.78
N LYS A 119 7.07 11.04 -9.90
CA LYS A 119 7.52 12.03 -10.90
C LYS A 119 8.99 12.38 -10.72
N SER A 120 9.44 12.52 -9.48
CA SER A 120 10.84 12.77 -9.14
C SER A 120 11.13 12.21 -7.75
N LEU A 121 12.25 11.51 -7.58
CA LEU A 121 12.73 11.00 -6.29
C LEU A 121 14.15 11.49 -6.01
N PRO A 122 14.35 12.81 -5.80
CA PRO A 122 15.67 13.32 -5.46
C PRO A 122 16.11 12.75 -4.10
N LEU A 123 17.29 12.14 -4.09
CA LEU A 123 17.93 11.58 -2.91
C LEU A 123 19.15 12.44 -2.58
N SER A 124 19.16 13.09 -1.42
CA SER A 124 20.36 13.78 -0.93
C SER A 124 21.41 12.74 -0.54
N LEU A 125 22.49 12.70 -1.30
CA LEU A 125 23.59 11.76 -1.15
C LEU A 125 24.89 12.52 -0.95
N LYS A 126 25.57 12.23 0.16
CA LYS A 126 26.94 12.65 0.44
C LYS A 126 27.87 11.46 0.23
N VAL A 127 28.91 11.66 -0.56
CA VAL A 127 30.01 10.72 -0.74
C VAL A 127 31.30 11.48 -0.54
N GLU A 128 32.12 11.02 0.38
CA GLU A 128 33.46 11.55 0.65
C GLU A 128 34.48 10.44 0.46
N ALA A 129 35.59 10.74 -0.20
CA ALA A 129 36.74 9.86 -0.29
C ALA A 129 37.74 10.25 0.80
N CYS A 130 38.20 9.29 1.58
CA CYS A 130 39.10 9.49 2.70
C CYS A 130 40.49 8.96 2.37
N LEU A 131 41.51 9.74 2.67
CA LEU A 131 42.90 9.34 2.59
C LEU A 131 43.48 9.24 4.01
N PRO A 132 44.15 8.13 4.37
CA PRO A 132 44.79 8.00 5.67
C PRO A 132 45.73 9.19 5.92
N LYS A 133 45.55 9.86 7.07
CA LYS A 133 46.32 11.04 7.51
C LYS A 133 46.06 12.37 6.79
N VAL A 134 45.28 12.40 5.70
CA VAL A 134 44.97 13.64 4.96
C VAL A 134 43.53 14.11 5.23
N GLY A 135 42.64 13.20 5.64
CA GLY A 135 41.23 13.49 5.89
C GLY A 135 40.34 13.07 4.72
N CYS A 136 39.07 13.49 4.76
CA CYS A 136 38.07 13.15 3.75
C CYS A 136 37.77 14.35 2.87
N THR A 137 37.68 14.12 1.56
CA THR A 137 37.32 15.11 0.56
C THR A 137 35.97 14.73 -0.05
N LYS A 138 35.10 15.73 -0.19
CA LYS A 138 33.77 15.57 -0.79
C LYS A 138 33.88 15.23 -2.28
N VAL A 139 33.33 14.08 -2.65
CA VAL A 139 33.26 13.58 -4.04
C VAL A 139 31.89 13.89 -4.65
N ALA A 140 30.82 13.69 -3.89
CA ALA A 140 29.46 14.04 -4.25
C ALA A 140 28.69 14.52 -3.01
N ASP A 141 27.79 15.48 -3.19
CA ASP A 141 26.97 16.02 -2.10
C ASP A 141 25.87 16.86 -2.75
N ASP A 142 24.92 16.14 -3.31
CA ASP A 142 23.84 16.70 -4.11
C ASP A 142 22.67 15.72 -4.16
N THR A 143 21.63 16.12 -4.89
CA THR A 143 20.40 15.36 -5.09
C THR A 143 20.27 14.78 -6.51
N ALA A 144 21.25 15.05 -7.37
CA ALA A 144 21.24 14.70 -8.79
C ALA A 144 21.99 13.39 -9.07
N THR A 145 22.92 13.03 -8.18
CA THR A 145 23.81 11.86 -8.28
C THR A 145 23.03 10.54 -8.24
N CYS A 146 21.84 10.50 -7.63
CA CYS A 146 20.96 9.33 -7.68
C CYS A 146 19.59 9.62 -8.26
N CYS A 147 19.03 8.57 -8.87
CA CYS A 147 17.61 8.27 -8.91
C CYS A 147 16.77 9.12 -9.89
N GLY A 148 17.26 10.26 -10.37
CA GLY A 148 16.68 11.02 -11.50
C GLY A 148 15.16 11.27 -11.41
N SER A 149 14.53 11.50 -12.56
CA SER A 149 13.07 11.63 -12.67
C SER A 149 12.40 10.31 -13.06
N ASN A 150 11.08 10.25 -12.86
CA ASN A 150 10.16 9.19 -13.29
C ASN A 150 10.63 7.79 -12.87
N LYS A 151 10.47 7.46 -11.58
CA LYS A 151 10.78 6.14 -11.05
C LYS A 151 9.50 5.36 -10.81
N THR A 152 9.35 4.25 -11.52
CA THR A 152 8.29 3.28 -11.33
C THR A 152 8.79 2.16 -10.45
N ILE A 153 8.09 1.91 -9.34
CA ILE A 153 8.30 0.77 -8.47
C ILE A 153 7.13 -0.18 -8.68
N SER A 154 7.42 -1.41 -9.11
CA SER A 154 6.43 -2.48 -9.27
C SER A 154 6.68 -3.56 -8.23
N VAL A 155 5.65 -3.95 -7.51
CA VAL A 155 5.68 -5.02 -6.51
C VAL A 155 4.58 -6.03 -6.79
N THR A 156 4.89 -7.30 -6.59
CA THR A 156 3.92 -8.39 -6.61
C THR A 156 3.84 -8.97 -5.20
N ILE A 157 2.69 -8.81 -4.57
CA ILE A 157 2.40 -9.35 -3.24
C ILE A 157 1.60 -10.64 -3.42
N THR A 158 1.99 -11.70 -2.72
CA THR A 158 1.29 -12.99 -2.73
C THR A 158 0.79 -13.32 -1.34
N ALA A 159 -0.40 -13.92 -1.26
CA ALA A 159 -1.01 -14.40 -0.03
C ALA A 159 -1.79 -15.69 -0.29
N THR A 160 -1.93 -16.52 0.73
CA THR A 160 -2.79 -17.71 0.70
C THR A 160 -4.10 -17.41 1.40
N CYS A 161 -5.23 -17.66 0.75
CA CYS A 161 -6.53 -17.59 1.40
C CYS A 161 -6.76 -18.80 2.33
N SER A 162 -7.34 -18.55 3.49
CA SER A 162 -7.82 -19.54 4.45
C SER A 162 -9.26 -19.23 4.83
N GLU A 163 -10.10 -20.26 4.93
CA GLU A 163 -11.50 -20.11 5.40
C GLU A 163 -11.60 -19.94 6.91
N THR A 164 -10.47 -20.10 7.62
CA THR A 164 -10.35 -19.88 9.06
C THR A 164 -9.48 -18.66 9.32
N PHE A 165 -9.86 -17.86 10.33
CA PHE A 165 -9.06 -16.71 10.73
C PHE A 165 -7.66 -17.15 11.23
N PRO A 166 -6.56 -16.53 10.79
CA PRO A 166 -6.48 -15.43 9.83
C PRO A 166 -6.76 -15.88 8.38
N TYR A 167 -7.64 -15.13 7.70
CA TYR A 167 -8.12 -15.43 6.35
C TYR A 167 -7.08 -15.22 5.24
N LEU A 168 -6.15 -14.29 5.40
CA LEU A 168 -5.00 -14.11 4.52
C LEU A 168 -3.74 -14.50 5.27
N GLN A 169 -3.04 -15.49 4.73
CA GLN A 169 -1.82 -16.06 5.30
C GLN A 169 -0.66 -15.91 4.33
N ASN A 170 0.57 -16.09 4.82
CA ASN A 170 1.78 -16.10 3.99
C ASN A 170 1.93 -14.85 3.09
N LEU A 171 1.51 -13.69 3.60
CA LEU A 171 1.65 -12.40 2.93
C LEU A 171 3.13 -12.09 2.71
N THR A 172 3.55 -12.05 1.46
CA THR A 172 4.95 -11.90 1.05
C THR A 172 5.06 -11.07 -0.21
N ILE A 173 6.17 -10.34 -0.36
CA ILE A 173 6.52 -9.69 -1.63
C ILE A 173 7.29 -10.73 -2.45
N SER A 174 6.69 -11.24 -3.51
CA SER A 174 7.33 -12.24 -4.37
C SER A 174 8.30 -11.59 -5.37
N LYS A 175 7.93 -10.42 -5.88
CA LYS A 175 8.71 -9.61 -6.84
C LYS A 175 8.70 -8.14 -6.45
N ALA A 176 9.84 -7.49 -6.67
CA ALA A 176 10.00 -6.04 -6.56
C ALA A 176 10.89 -5.61 -7.73
N LYS A 177 10.50 -4.55 -8.43
CA LYS A 177 11.24 -4.04 -9.59
C LYS A 177 11.24 -2.52 -9.60
N ILE A 178 12.37 -1.90 -9.92
CA ILE A 178 12.52 -0.44 -10.05
C ILE A 178 12.94 -0.09 -11.48
N LEU A 179 12.19 0.82 -12.10
CA LEU A 179 12.41 1.25 -13.47
C LEU A 179 12.38 2.78 -13.58
N PRO A 180 13.31 3.41 -14.33
CA PRO A 180 14.57 2.85 -14.79
C PRO A 180 15.51 2.56 -13.61
N SER A 181 16.60 1.82 -13.86
CA SER A 181 17.55 1.42 -12.82
C SER A 181 18.13 2.61 -12.05
N LEU A 182 18.47 2.36 -10.78
CA LEU A 182 19.08 3.29 -9.84
C LEU A 182 20.61 3.26 -9.99
N GLY A 183 21.09 3.81 -11.09
CA GLY A 183 22.51 4.10 -11.27
C GLY A 183 22.92 5.35 -10.50
N ILE A 184 24.02 5.25 -9.75
CA ILE A 184 24.74 6.39 -9.19
C ILE A 184 25.61 6.95 -10.31
N VAL A 185 25.31 8.15 -10.78
CA VAL A 185 26.02 8.78 -11.90
C VAL A 185 26.93 9.86 -11.35
N LEU A 186 28.24 9.70 -11.54
CA LEU A 186 29.23 10.72 -11.19
C LEU A 186 29.79 11.36 -12.46
N ASN A 187 30.04 12.67 -12.41
CA ASN A 187 30.68 13.37 -13.51
C ASN A 187 32.21 13.24 -13.39
N LEU A 188 32.78 12.36 -14.20
CA LEU A 188 34.23 12.13 -14.27
C LEU A 188 34.77 12.83 -15.51
N MET A 189 35.58 13.87 -15.30
CA MET A 189 36.22 14.64 -16.39
C MET A 189 35.22 15.20 -17.42
N GLY A 190 34.04 15.64 -16.98
CA GLY A 190 33.00 16.20 -17.86
C GLY A 190 32.03 15.17 -18.45
N THR A 191 32.25 13.86 -18.18
CA THR A 191 31.39 12.78 -18.67
C THR A 191 30.57 12.15 -17.53
N PRO A 192 29.24 12.12 -17.62
CA PRO A 192 28.40 11.40 -16.66
C PRO A 192 28.62 9.89 -16.79
N THR A 193 29.22 9.27 -15.78
CA THR A 193 29.56 7.85 -15.76
C THR A 193 28.78 7.15 -14.64
N ASN A 194 28.10 6.04 -14.95
CA ASN A 194 27.46 5.22 -13.94
C ASN A 194 28.53 4.44 -13.18
N VAL A 195 28.70 4.73 -11.89
CA VAL A 195 29.76 4.14 -11.06
C VAL A 195 29.25 3.01 -10.18
N PHE A 196 27.93 2.92 -9.95
CA PHE A 196 27.32 1.91 -9.10
C PHE A 196 25.84 1.75 -9.41
N ASP A 197 25.40 0.51 -9.64
CA ASP A 197 23.98 0.20 -9.79
C ASP A 197 23.42 -0.34 -8.45
N ALA A 198 22.59 0.49 -7.80
CA ALA A 198 21.96 0.15 -6.53
C ALA A 198 20.64 -0.63 -6.68
N THR A 199 20.17 -0.86 -7.91
CA THR A 199 18.81 -1.37 -8.20
C THR A 199 18.54 -2.69 -7.51
N ASN A 200 19.40 -3.70 -7.73
CA ASN A 200 19.19 -5.04 -7.17
C ASN A 200 19.25 -5.05 -5.64
N THR A 201 20.12 -4.22 -5.06
CA THR A 201 20.24 -4.08 -3.60
C THR A 201 18.95 -3.53 -3.00
N ILE A 202 18.39 -2.49 -3.63
CA ILE A 202 17.15 -1.85 -3.16
C ILE A 202 15.94 -2.75 -3.42
N GLU A 203 15.86 -3.42 -4.57
CA GLU A 203 14.81 -4.40 -4.86
C GLU A 203 14.82 -5.55 -3.84
N SER A 204 16.01 -6.05 -3.47
CA SER A 204 16.16 -7.10 -2.46
C SER A 204 15.80 -6.62 -1.06
N ALA A 205 16.17 -5.39 -0.70
CA ALA A 205 15.79 -4.77 0.56
C ALA A 205 14.27 -4.55 0.64
N LEU A 206 13.66 -4.05 -0.43
CA LEU A 206 12.21 -3.86 -0.54
C LEU A 206 11.48 -5.19 -0.38
N LYS A 207 11.96 -6.24 -1.04
CA LYS A 207 11.40 -7.58 -0.89
C LYS A 207 11.50 -8.09 0.55
N THR A 208 12.67 -7.96 1.17
CA THR A 208 12.93 -8.52 2.51
C THR A 208 12.23 -7.74 3.61
N GLN A 209 12.46 -6.43 3.67
CA GLN A 209 11.89 -5.56 4.69
C GLN A 209 10.38 -5.38 4.48
N GLY A 210 9.94 -5.22 3.23
CA GLY A 210 8.52 -5.13 2.92
C GLY A 210 7.76 -6.40 3.27
N THR A 211 8.34 -7.58 3.02
CA THR A 211 7.74 -8.86 3.49
C THR A 211 7.67 -8.91 5.01
N SER A 212 8.72 -8.49 5.73
CA SER A 212 8.71 -8.44 7.20
C SER A 212 7.64 -7.50 7.75
N LEU A 213 7.46 -6.33 7.14
CA LEU A 213 6.42 -5.36 7.52
C LEU A 213 5.01 -5.89 7.22
N LEU A 214 4.80 -6.49 6.05
CA LEU A 214 3.54 -7.12 5.69
C LEU A 214 3.20 -8.27 6.64
N ALA A 215 4.17 -9.10 7.00
CA ALA A 215 3.95 -10.21 7.91
C ALA A 215 3.64 -9.74 9.33
N SER A 216 4.36 -8.74 9.85
CA SER A 216 4.24 -8.28 11.25
C SER A 216 3.06 -7.34 11.52
N GLN A 217 2.80 -6.39 10.63
CA GLN A 217 1.80 -5.33 10.84
C GLN A 217 0.68 -5.39 9.80
N GLY A 218 1.02 -5.66 8.53
CA GLY A 218 0.03 -5.68 7.46
C GLY A 218 -0.98 -6.83 7.60
N SER A 219 -0.50 -8.01 7.99
CA SER A 219 -1.31 -9.22 8.05
C SER A 219 -2.42 -9.14 9.09
N SER A 220 -2.11 -8.71 10.31
CA SER A 220 -3.09 -8.54 11.38
C SER A 220 -4.13 -7.51 10.99
N LEU A 221 -3.69 -6.35 10.53
CA LEU A 221 -4.56 -5.23 10.20
C LEU A 221 -5.55 -5.61 9.08
N VAL A 222 -5.06 -6.22 7.99
CA VAL A 222 -5.93 -6.65 6.89
C VAL A 222 -6.89 -7.74 7.34
N ASN A 223 -6.41 -8.75 8.09
CA ASN A 223 -7.26 -9.83 8.57
C ASN A 223 -8.35 -9.35 9.53
N ASP A 224 -8.05 -8.42 10.42
CA ASP A 224 -9.03 -7.84 11.34
C ASP A 224 -10.10 -7.05 10.58
N GLN A 225 -9.73 -6.29 9.55
CA GLN A 225 -10.71 -5.61 8.70
C GLN A 225 -11.58 -6.61 7.93
N LEU A 226 -11.00 -7.67 7.38
CA LEU A 226 -11.75 -8.72 6.70
C LEU A 226 -12.76 -9.39 7.64
N LYS A 227 -12.35 -9.65 8.89
CA LYS A 227 -13.24 -10.18 9.93
C LYS A 227 -14.36 -9.20 10.29
N ASN A 228 -14.06 -7.90 10.37
CA ASN A 228 -15.08 -6.88 10.65
C ASN A 228 -16.08 -6.71 9.49
N LEU A 229 -15.62 -6.85 8.24
CA LEU A 229 -16.46 -6.67 7.04
C LEU A 229 -17.30 -7.89 6.71
N TYR A 230 -16.70 -9.08 6.78
CA TYR A 230 -17.31 -10.33 6.29
C TYR A 230 -17.67 -11.31 7.42
N GLY A 231 -17.40 -10.94 8.67
CA GLY A 231 -17.72 -11.74 9.83
C GLY A 231 -16.81 -12.96 9.98
N SER A 232 -17.39 -14.07 10.44
CA SER A 232 -16.67 -15.29 10.81
C SER A 232 -16.57 -16.34 9.70
N ARG A 233 -17.16 -16.09 8.52
CA ARG A 233 -17.20 -17.07 7.43
C ARG A 233 -16.94 -16.41 6.09
N ILE A 234 -15.89 -16.87 5.43
CA ILE A 234 -15.55 -16.53 4.05
C ILE A 234 -15.22 -17.82 3.31
N PHE A 235 -15.25 -17.77 1.99
CA PHE A 235 -14.82 -18.87 1.13
C PHE A 235 -13.63 -18.44 0.29
N CYS A 236 -12.69 -19.36 0.07
CA CYS A 236 -11.54 -19.09 -0.78
C CYS A 236 -11.80 -19.39 -2.25
N THR A 237 -12.80 -20.23 -2.54
CA THR A 237 -13.19 -20.59 -3.91
C THR A 237 -14.71 -20.58 -4.06
N GLU A 238 -15.19 -20.35 -5.30
CA GLU A 238 -16.62 -20.41 -5.60
C GLU A 238 -17.20 -21.80 -5.38
N ASP A 239 -16.43 -22.85 -5.67
CA ASP A 239 -16.87 -24.23 -5.51
C ASP A 239 -17.10 -24.58 -4.03
N ALA A 240 -16.23 -24.09 -3.14
CA ALA A 240 -16.42 -24.27 -1.69
C ALA A 240 -17.69 -23.55 -1.20
N GLN A 241 -17.92 -22.32 -1.67
CA GLN A 241 -19.13 -21.57 -1.35
C GLN A 241 -20.39 -22.27 -1.85
N LYS A 242 -20.43 -22.69 -3.13
CA LYS A 242 -21.57 -23.39 -3.74
C LYS A 242 -21.89 -24.68 -3.00
N LYS A 243 -20.87 -25.48 -2.65
CA LYS A 243 -21.03 -26.71 -1.85
C LYS A 243 -21.63 -26.42 -0.47
N TRP A 244 -21.17 -25.35 0.19
CA TRP A 244 -21.72 -24.97 1.48
C TRP A 244 -23.16 -24.49 1.40
N LEU A 245 -23.52 -23.70 0.39
CA LEU A 245 -24.90 -23.23 0.17
C LEU A 245 -25.86 -24.36 -0.16
N ALA A 246 -25.41 -25.36 -0.92
CA ALA A 246 -26.21 -26.55 -1.19
C ALA A 246 -26.48 -27.36 0.10
N ALA A 247 -25.53 -27.37 1.04
CA ALA A 247 -25.69 -28.03 2.34
C ALA A 247 -26.41 -27.18 3.39
N ASN A 248 -26.47 -25.86 3.20
CA ASN A 248 -27.05 -24.88 4.11
C ASN A 248 -27.95 -23.92 3.31
N PRO A 249 -29.08 -24.42 2.77
CA PRO A 249 -29.97 -23.59 1.97
C PRO A 249 -30.40 -22.37 2.80
N PRO A 250 -30.40 -21.16 2.20
CA PRO A 250 -30.86 -19.97 2.90
C PRO A 250 -32.28 -20.22 3.40
N ALA A 251 -32.55 -19.85 4.65
CA ALA A 251 -33.89 -19.97 5.23
C ALA A 251 -34.86 -19.29 4.26
N SER A 252 -35.74 -20.08 3.65
CA SER A 252 -36.75 -19.58 2.74
C SER A 252 -37.49 -18.45 3.45
N THR A 253 -37.50 -17.26 2.86
CA THR A 253 -38.59 -16.30 3.08
C THR A 253 -39.84 -16.91 2.46
N GLU A 254 -40.36 -17.95 3.10
CA GLU A 254 -41.71 -18.43 2.84
C GLU A 254 -42.63 -17.26 3.20
N PRO A 255 -43.38 -16.67 2.24
CA PRO A 255 -44.44 -15.77 2.60
C PRO A 255 -45.43 -16.65 3.36
N ALA A 256 -45.51 -16.50 4.68
CA ALA A 256 -46.64 -17.01 5.44
C ALA A 256 -47.89 -16.40 4.81
N ALA A 257 -48.55 -17.18 3.95
CA ALA A 257 -49.80 -16.83 3.31
C ALA A 257 -50.85 -16.75 4.41
N THR A 258 -50.94 -15.59 5.06
CA THR A 258 -52.05 -15.24 5.93
C THR A 258 -52.82 -14.14 5.22
N ALA A 259 -54.08 -14.42 4.91
CA ALA A 259 -54.96 -13.53 4.17
C ALA A 259 -55.09 -12.17 4.87
N VAL A 260 -55.01 -11.13 4.04
CA VAL A 260 -55.22 -9.71 4.36
C VAL A 260 -56.61 -9.48 4.95
N PRO A 261 -56.73 -8.62 5.99
CA PRO A 261 -57.67 -7.51 5.86
C PRO A 261 -56.96 -6.16 5.86
N LYS A 262 -57.49 -5.31 4.97
CA LYS A 262 -57.06 -3.97 4.56
C LYS A 262 -57.48 -2.92 5.60
N ALA A 263 -56.57 -2.02 6.02
CA ALA A 263 -56.89 -0.64 6.43
C ALA A 263 -55.64 0.26 6.66
N THR A 264 -55.51 1.28 5.80
CA THR A 264 -55.12 2.71 6.03
C THR A 264 -53.86 3.13 6.85
N THR A 265 -52.85 3.62 6.11
CA THR A 265 -52.10 4.93 6.18
C THR A 265 -51.39 5.41 7.48
N PRO A 266 -50.41 6.35 7.42
CA PRO A 266 -48.98 6.17 7.09
C PRO A 266 -48.03 6.57 8.26
N ALA A 267 -46.72 6.54 7.98
CA ALA A 267 -45.59 7.18 8.69
C ALA A 267 -44.78 6.29 9.64
N SER A 268 -43.56 5.96 9.22
CA SER A 268 -42.35 6.49 9.87
C SER A 268 -41.11 6.13 9.04
N SER A 269 -40.29 7.15 8.83
CA SER A 269 -39.03 7.10 8.11
C SER A 269 -38.01 6.31 8.93
N GLY A 270 -37.74 5.08 8.53
CA GLY A 270 -36.61 4.29 9.02
C GLY A 270 -35.39 4.54 8.15
N SER A 271 -34.57 5.53 8.51
CA SER A 271 -33.25 5.72 7.91
C SER A 271 -32.37 4.51 8.20
N ILE A 272 -32.16 3.66 7.20
CA ILE A 272 -31.11 2.64 7.25
C ILE A 272 -29.79 3.37 7.11
N VAL A 273 -29.04 3.43 8.21
CA VAL A 273 -27.67 3.92 8.25
C VAL A 273 -26.82 2.94 7.44
N SER A 274 -26.48 3.33 6.21
CA SER A 274 -25.42 2.70 5.44
C SER A 274 -24.09 2.99 6.15
N LEU A 275 -23.57 2.00 6.87
CA LEU A 275 -22.20 2.06 7.37
C LEU A 275 -21.25 1.93 6.18
N PRO A 276 -20.32 2.88 6.02
CA PRO A 276 -19.60 3.04 4.78
C PRO A 276 -18.41 2.08 4.70
N ALA A 277 -18.17 1.55 3.51
CA ALA A 277 -16.95 0.87 3.08
C ALA A 277 -15.68 1.78 3.10
N PHE A 278 -15.68 2.83 3.94
CA PHE A 278 -14.57 3.73 4.23
C PHE A 278 -13.54 3.14 5.20
N ALA A 279 -13.89 2.08 5.96
CA ALA A 279 -12.97 1.50 6.95
C ALA A 279 -11.73 0.84 6.32
N LEU A 280 -11.81 0.32 5.09
CA LEU A 280 -10.67 -0.34 4.44
C LEU A 280 -9.68 0.66 3.80
N LEU A 281 -10.16 1.83 3.38
CA LEU A 281 -9.31 2.88 2.77
C LEU A 281 -8.34 3.51 3.77
N LEU A 282 -8.75 3.64 5.03
CA LEU A 282 -7.91 4.18 6.10
C LEU A 282 -6.68 3.32 6.37
N VAL A 283 -6.69 2.05 6.02
CA VAL A 283 -5.64 1.09 6.39
C VAL A 283 -4.46 1.08 5.43
N ILE A 284 -4.71 1.18 4.12
CA ILE A 284 -3.63 1.15 3.13
C ILE A 284 -2.74 2.41 3.24
N ALA A 285 -3.27 3.51 3.79
CA ALA A 285 -2.52 4.75 4.03
C ALA A 285 -2.14 5.02 5.49
N ALA A 286 -2.61 4.20 6.45
CA ALA A 286 -2.24 4.31 7.86
C ALA A 286 -1.17 3.30 8.29
N MET A 287 -0.44 2.68 7.35
CA MET A 287 0.88 2.17 7.72
C MET A 287 1.71 3.38 8.15
N PRO A 288 2.12 3.48 9.42
CA PRO A 288 3.08 4.49 9.79
C PRO A 288 4.35 4.15 8.99
N LEU A 289 4.74 5.04 8.07
CA LEU A 289 6.13 5.12 7.63
C LEU A 289 6.96 5.44 8.87
N ILE A 290 7.45 4.39 9.51
CA ILE A 290 8.53 4.43 10.50
C ILE A 290 9.79 4.05 9.74
#